data_AF-A0A497AL84-F1
#
_entry.id   AF-A0A497AL84-F1
#
_cell.length_a   1.000
_cell.length_b   1.000
_cell.length_c   1.000
_cell.angle_alpha   90.00
_cell.angle_beta   90.00
_cell.angle_gamma   90.00
#
_symmetry.space_group_name_H-M   'P 1'
#
loop_
_entity.id
_entity.type
_entity.pdbx_description
1 polymer ?
#
loop_
_entity_poly.entity_id
_entity_poly.type
_entity_poly.pdbx_seq_one_letter_code
_entity_poly.pdbx_strand_id
1 'polypeptide(L)'
;MSKDISPAIQDFHRARNQAKLQQIVARLTGKPSDLLSYEEVRRKLKARASGTRTLKTIPLDAIVGSVGRYNDFTRTFLPRQDSDKERWARV
;
A
#
# COMPACT_ATOMS: atom_id res chain seq x y z
N MET A 1 5.70 8.65 -28.82
CA MET A 1 4.26 8.46 -28.49
C MET A 1 4.04 8.85 -27.03
N SER A 2 3.29 9.92 -26.76
CA SER A 2 2.81 10.20 -25.40
C SER A 2 1.76 9.15 -25.04
N LYS A 3 2.00 8.39 -23.97
CA LYS A 3 0.99 7.47 -23.41
C LYS A 3 -0.15 8.33 -22.83
N ASP A 4 -1.39 8.08 -23.23
CA ASP A 4 -2.54 8.75 -22.60
C ASP A 4 -2.68 8.26 -21.16
N ILE A 5 -2.48 9.16 -20.20
CA ILE A 5 -2.51 8.86 -18.77
C ILE A 5 -3.90 9.05 -18.16
N SER A 6 -4.87 9.57 -18.91
CA SER A 6 -6.22 9.89 -18.43
C SER A 6 -6.93 8.70 -17.75
N PRO A 7 -6.86 7.45 -18.28
CA PRO A 7 -7.48 6.29 -17.62
C PRO A 7 -6.84 5.99 -16.26
N ALA A 8 -5.53 6.05 -16.15
CA ALA A 8 -4.81 5.77 -14.91
C ALA A 8 -5.11 6.83 -13.82
N ILE A 9 -5.36 8.07 -14.24
CA ILE A 9 -5.79 9.15 -13.34
C ILE A 9 -7.20 8.89 -12.80
N GLN A 10 -8.12 8.41 -13.62
CA GLN A 10 -9.47 8.06 -13.17
C GLN A 10 -9.46 6.86 -12.20
N ASP A 11 -8.62 5.86 -12.49
CA ASP A 11 -8.39 4.72 -11.61
C ASP A 11 -7.86 5.17 -10.24
N PHE A 12 -6.87 6.07 -10.22
CA PHE A 12 -6.37 6.66 -8.98
C PHE A 12 -7.47 7.33 -8.16
N HIS A 13 -8.34 8.15 -8.78
CA HIS A 13 -9.44 8.80 -8.07
C HIS A 13 -10.43 7.80 -7.47
N ARG A 14 -10.73 6.73 -8.20
CA ARG A 14 -11.57 5.63 -7.68
C ARG A 14 -10.93 4.98 -6.46
N ALA A 15 -9.63 4.67 -6.53
CA ALA A 15 -8.88 4.08 -5.43
C ALA A 15 -8.81 5.02 -4.20
N ARG A 16 -8.61 6.34 -4.40
CA ARG A 16 -8.64 7.35 -3.34
C ARG A 16 -9.98 7.42 -2.62
N ASN A 17 -11.08 7.37 -3.38
CA ASN A 17 -12.42 7.40 -2.80
C ASN A 17 -12.71 6.13 -2.00
N GLN A 18 -12.28 4.97 -2.50
CA GLN A 18 -12.37 3.71 -1.77
C GLN A 18 -11.53 3.74 -0.48
N ALA A 19 -10.33 4.33 -0.51
CA ALA A 19 -9.50 4.52 0.69
C ALA A 19 -10.21 5.35 1.76
N LYS A 20 -10.86 6.46 1.36
CA LYS A 20 -11.64 7.31 2.26
C LYS A 20 -12.79 6.54 2.90
N LEU A 21 -13.55 5.79 2.11
CA LEU A 21 -14.66 4.98 2.62
C LEU A 21 -14.16 3.92 3.62
N GLN A 22 -13.06 3.22 3.30
CA GLN A 22 -12.45 2.26 4.22
C GLN A 22 -12.04 2.88 5.55
N GLN A 23 -11.47 4.10 5.53
CA GLN A 23 -11.11 4.81 6.76
C GLN A 23 -12.33 5.16 7.61
N ILE A 24 -13.43 5.58 6.99
CA ILE A 24 -14.69 5.85 7.70
C ILE A 24 -15.21 4.56 8.36
N VAL A 25 -15.32 3.48 7.58
CA VAL A 25 -15.78 2.17 8.09
C VAL A 25 -14.86 1.64 9.20
N ALA A 26 -13.55 1.77 9.04
CA ALA A 26 -12.57 1.34 10.04
C ALA A 26 -12.73 2.09 11.37
N ARG A 27 -12.95 3.42 11.32
CA ARG A 27 -13.22 4.22 12.51
C ARG A 27 -14.52 3.82 13.20
N LEU A 28 -15.58 3.55 12.43
CA LEU A 28 -16.87 3.12 12.97
C LEU A 28 -16.82 1.71 13.57
N THR A 29 -16.04 0.80 12.98
CA THR A 29 -15.95 -0.60 13.40
C THR A 29 -14.81 -0.89 14.39
N GLY A 30 -13.94 0.08 14.65
CA GLY A 30 -12.73 -0.10 15.45
C GLY A 30 -11.67 -1.01 14.82
N LYS A 31 -11.80 -1.37 13.53
CA LYS A 31 -10.86 -2.25 12.85
C LYS A 31 -9.64 -1.47 12.36
N PRO A 32 -8.41 -2.03 12.43
CA PRO A 32 -7.22 -1.36 11.94
C PRO A 32 -7.23 -1.25 10.41
N SER A 33 -7.07 -0.02 9.91
CA SER A 33 -6.96 0.31 8.48
C SER A 33 -5.55 0.65 8.02
N ASP A 34 -4.58 0.66 8.94
CA ASP A 34 -3.19 1.01 8.67
C ASP A 34 -2.39 -0.23 8.26
N LEU A 35 -1.38 0.00 7.42
CA LEU A 35 -0.35 -1.00 7.16
C LEU A 35 0.57 -1.11 8.36
N LEU A 36 0.98 -2.35 8.64
CA LEU A 36 1.95 -2.60 9.68
C LEU A 36 3.33 -2.13 9.24
N SER A 37 4.03 -1.45 10.14
CA SER A 37 5.45 -1.13 9.96
C SER A 37 6.25 -2.42 9.98
N TYR A 38 6.95 -2.71 8.86
CA TYR A 38 7.81 -3.88 8.76
C TYR A 38 8.84 -3.92 9.89
N GLU A 39 9.53 -2.80 10.15
CA GLU A 39 10.55 -2.75 11.20
C GLU A 39 9.96 -2.93 12.59
N GLU A 40 8.75 -2.42 12.84
CA GLU A 40 8.08 -2.64 14.13
C GLU A 40 7.73 -4.11 14.34
N VAL A 41 7.13 -4.75 13.33
CA VAL A 41 6.79 -6.18 13.37
C VAL A 41 8.06 -7.03 13.53
N ARG A 42 9.10 -6.74 12.75
CA ARG A 42 10.40 -7.42 12.82
C ARG A 42 11.00 -7.33 14.22
N ARG A 43 11.02 -6.13 14.83
CA ARG A 43 11.52 -5.94 16.20
C ARG A 43 10.71 -6.72 17.23
N LYS A 44 9.36 -6.65 17.17
CA LYS A 44 8.48 -7.37 18.09
C LYS A 44 8.65 -8.89 18.00
N LEU A 45 8.86 -9.42 16.80
CA LEU A 45 9.14 -10.83 16.58
C LEU A 45 10.58 -11.26 16.91
N LYS A 46 11.44 -10.32 17.35
CA LYS A 46 12.88 -10.54 17.52
C LYS A 46 13.53 -11.17 16.28
N ALA A 47 12.97 -10.86 15.10
CA ALA A 47 13.37 -11.46 13.84
C ALA A 47 14.75 -10.90 13.44
N ARG A 48 15.76 -11.77 13.46
CA ARG A 48 17.09 -11.45 12.96
C ARG A 48 17.09 -11.60 11.44
N ALA A 49 17.65 -10.60 10.75
CA ALA A 49 17.94 -10.71 9.33
C ALA A 49 19.16 -11.63 9.18
N SER A 50 18.94 -12.92 9.36
CA SER A 50 20.00 -13.93 9.30
C SER A 50 19.47 -15.08 8.45
N GLY A 51 19.75 -14.98 7.16
CA GLY A 51 19.38 -15.97 6.17
C GLY A 51 20.11 -15.67 4.88
N THR A 52 20.54 -16.72 4.19
CA THR A 52 21.12 -16.62 2.85
C THR A 52 20.13 -15.93 1.92
N ARG A 53 20.60 -14.92 1.17
CA ARG A 53 19.78 -14.25 0.15
C ARG A 53 19.42 -15.26 -0.93
N THR A 54 18.12 -15.48 -1.12
CA THR A 54 17.60 -16.41 -2.13
C THR A 54 16.63 -15.70 -3.06
N LEU A 55 16.57 -16.14 -4.31
CA LEU A 55 15.55 -15.70 -5.25
C LEU A 55 14.28 -16.53 -5.02
N LYS A 56 13.15 -15.86 -4.83
CA LYS A 56 11.84 -16.50 -4.67
C LYS A 56 10.79 -15.73 -5.45
N THR A 57 9.89 -16.45 -6.11
CA THR A 57 8.68 -15.89 -6.70
C THR A 57 7.67 -15.60 -5.59
N ILE A 58 7.12 -14.38 -5.58
CA ILE A 58 6.11 -13.97 -4.61
C ILE A 58 4.77 -13.79 -5.35
N PRO A 59 3.71 -14.49 -4.92
CA PRO A 59 2.35 -14.26 -5.43
C PRO A 59 1.93 -12.79 -5.26
N LEU A 60 1.19 -12.25 -6.22
CA LEU A 60 0.77 -10.84 -6.17
C LEU A 60 -0.15 -10.53 -4.98
N ASP A 61 -1.01 -11.46 -4.59
CA ASP A 61 -1.90 -11.37 -3.44
C ASP A 61 -1.17 -11.41 -2.09
N ALA A 62 0.08 -11.90 -2.06
CA ALA A 62 0.95 -11.84 -0.89
C ALA A 62 1.61 -10.46 -0.72
N ILE A 63 1.52 -9.56 -1.72
CA ILE A 63 2.06 -8.20 -1.65
C ILE A 63 1.04 -7.30 -0.96
N VAL A 64 1.11 -7.25 0.37
CA VAL A 64 0.16 -6.51 1.20
C VAL A 64 0.61 -5.09 1.53
N GLY A 65 1.75 -4.60 1.03
CA GLY A 65 2.25 -3.28 1.40
C GLY A 65 3.66 -2.97 0.93
N SER A 66 4.19 -1.84 1.40
CA SER A 66 5.59 -1.45 1.19
C SER A 66 6.32 -1.29 2.51
N VAL A 67 7.62 -1.58 2.53
CA VAL A 67 8.46 -1.45 3.72
C VAL A 67 8.70 0.03 4.08
N GLY A 68 8.91 0.89 3.07
CA GLY A 68 9.28 2.30 3.28
C GLY A 68 8.13 3.31 3.22
N ARG A 69 6.99 2.96 2.60
CA ARG A 69 5.86 3.86 2.37
C ARG A 69 4.55 3.32 2.99
N TYR A 70 4.65 2.55 4.07
CA TYR A 70 3.48 1.93 4.71
C TYR A 70 2.43 2.96 5.18
N ASN A 71 2.82 4.21 5.48
CA ASN A 71 1.88 5.28 5.85
C ASN A 71 1.11 5.88 4.66
N ASP A 72 1.55 5.63 3.43
CA ASP A 72 0.99 6.26 2.23
C ASP A 72 -0.21 5.46 1.68
N PHE A 73 -0.44 4.26 2.23
CA PHE A 73 -1.49 3.35 1.77
C PHE A 73 -2.34 2.82 2.92
N THR A 74 -3.59 2.44 2.61
CA THR A 74 -4.42 1.65 3.53
C THR A 74 -3.91 0.21 3.63
N ARG A 75 -4.45 -0.55 4.58
CA ARG A 75 -4.18 -1.99 4.74
C ARG A 75 -4.47 -2.83 3.50
N THR A 76 -5.27 -2.31 2.56
CA THR A 76 -5.56 -2.94 1.26
C THR A 76 -4.86 -2.23 0.11
N PHE A 77 -3.75 -1.56 0.38
CA PHE A 77 -2.88 -0.90 -0.59
C PHE A 77 -3.51 0.23 -1.42
N LEU A 78 -4.55 0.89 -0.88
CA LEU A 78 -5.18 2.04 -1.54
C LEU A 78 -4.48 3.36 -1.15
N PRO A 79 -4.30 4.31 -2.08
CA PRO A 79 -3.54 5.53 -1.83
C PRO A 79 -4.22 6.47 -0.83
N ARG A 80 -3.42 7.07 0.05
CA ARG A 80 -3.87 8.03 1.07
C ARG A 80 -3.55 9.48 0.75
N GLN A 81 -2.61 9.73 -0.15
CA GLN A 81 -2.14 11.06 -0.50
C GLN A 81 -2.44 11.37 -1.97
N ASP A 82 -2.84 12.60 -2.26
CA ASP A 82 -3.10 13.03 -3.65
C ASP A 82 -1.80 13.19 -4.44
N SER A 83 -0.67 13.41 -3.77
CA SER A 83 0.68 13.47 -4.36
C SER A 83 1.13 12.17 -5.03
N ASP A 84 0.44 11.05 -4.77
CA ASP A 84 0.72 9.77 -5.44
C ASP A 84 0.10 9.67 -6.84
N LYS A 85 -0.75 10.63 -7.25
CA LYS A 85 -1.49 10.62 -8.51
C LYS A 85 -0.57 10.57 -9.73
N GLU A 86 0.40 11.47 -9.82
CA GLU A 86 1.32 11.54 -10.95
C GLU A 86 2.21 10.30 -11.01
N ARG A 87 2.60 9.75 -9.85
CA ARG A 87 3.38 8.52 -9.77
C ARG A 87 2.57 7.30 -10.21
N TRP A 88 1.31 7.21 -9.78
CA TRP A 88 0.38 6.15 -10.16
C TRP A 88 0.18 6.08 -11.67
N ALA A 89 -0.02 7.23 -12.30
CA ALA A 89 -0.33 7.32 -13.72
C ALA A 89 0.86 7.07 -14.66
N ARG A 90 2.08 6.95 -14.13
CA ARG A 90 3.32 6.72 -14.90
C ARG A 90 3.70 5.25 -15.04
N VAL A 91 3.02 4.35 -14.33
CA VAL A 91 3.27 2.89 -14.37
C VAL A 91 2.43 2.28 -15.48
#